data_AF-I3SKD6-F1
#
_entry.id   AF-I3SKD6-F1
#
_cell.length_a   1.000
_cell.length_b   1.000
_cell.length_c   1.000
_cell.angle_alpha   90.00
_cell.angle_beta   90.00
_cell.angle_gamma   90.00
#
_symmetry.space_group_name_H-M   'P 1'
#
loop_
_entity.id
_entity.type
_entity.pdbx_description
1 polymer ?
#
loop_
_entity_poly.entity_id
_entity_poly.type
_entity_poly.pdbx_seq_one_letter_code
_entity_poly.pdbx_strand_id
1 'polypeptide(L)'
;MYSISHKKSDGSFVNEEAKQKSDLLEKELEKNCSEEAAYVKVFGKDRSGYVRGMGFGVCPSQVLESTSSSSSSQFAGITLAEWNAMKSELQRAMRNFKL
;
A
#
# COMPACT_ATOMS: atom_id res chain seq x y z
N MET A 1 4.70 0.87 11.45
CA MET A 1 3.98 -0.38 11.14
C MET A 1 4.15 -1.32 12.32
N TYR A 2 3.11 -2.04 12.76
CA TYR A 2 3.31 -3.00 13.86
C TYR A 2 4.39 -3.99 13.43
N SER A 3 5.46 -4.07 14.21
CA SER A 3 6.56 -5.04 14.06
C SER A 3 6.06 -6.48 13.93
N ILE A 4 4.83 -6.69 14.38
CA ILE A 4 4.09 -7.94 14.49
C ILE A 4 3.67 -8.51 13.13
N SER A 5 3.74 -7.79 12.02
CA SER A 5 3.46 -8.36 10.68
C SER A 5 4.57 -8.10 9.68
N HIS A 6 5.75 -7.71 10.15
CA HIS A 6 6.89 -7.53 9.27
C HIS A 6 7.31 -8.87 8.67
N LYS A 7 7.37 -8.89 7.34
CA LYS A 7 8.14 -9.88 6.59
C LYS A 7 9.55 -9.35 6.41
N LYS A 8 10.53 -10.25 6.49
CA LYS A 8 11.92 -9.98 6.10
C LYS A 8 11.97 -9.73 4.59
N SER A 9 13.12 -9.27 4.11
CA SER A 9 13.36 -9.03 2.68
C SER A 9 13.20 -10.27 1.81
N ASP A 10 13.34 -11.46 2.39
CA ASP A 10 13.12 -12.77 1.75
C ASP A 10 11.63 -13.20 1.71
N GLY A 11 10.72 -12.39 2.26
CA GLY A 11 9.29 -12.70 2.35
C GLY A 11 8.90 -13.59 3.54
N SER A 12 9.85 -14.07 4.35
CA SER A 12 9.57 -14.85 5.55
C SER A 12 9.12 -13.98 6.72
N PHE A 13 8.33 -14.53 7.64
CA PHE A 13 7.94 -13.80 8.86
C PHE A 13 9.10 -13.70 9.85
N VAL A 14 9.16 -12.59 10.59
CA VAL A 14 10.19 -12.37 11.61
C VAL A 14 10.08 -13.33 12.80
N ASN A 15 8.88 -13.80 13.13
CA ASN A 15 8.60 -14.78 14.17
C ASN A 15 7.28 -15.55 13.89
N GLU A 16 7.05 -16.64 14.62
CA GLU A 16 5.83 -17.45 14.50
C GLU A 16 4.57 -16.69 14.93
N GLU A 17 4.68 -15.78 15.90
CA GLU A 17 3.55 -14.95 16.32
C GLU A 17 3.06 -14.03 15.17
N ALA A 18 4.00 -13.48 14.40
CA ALA A 18 3.68 -12.64 13.24
C ALA A 18 2.99 -13.43 12.14
N LYS A 19 3.45 -14.66 11.92
CA LYS A 19 2.81 -15.58 11.00
C LYS A 19 1.37 -15.88 11.43
N GLN A 20 1.16 -16.27 12.69
CA GLN A 20 -0.18 -16.56 13.22
C GLN A 20 -1.13 -15.37 13.09
N LYS A 21 -0.67 -14.15 13.40
CA LYS A 21 -1.49 -12.94 13.25
C LYS A 21 -1.78 -12.60 11.79
N SER A 22 -0.84 -12.87 10.87
CA SER A 22 -1.08 -12.74 9.44
C SER A 22 -2.15 -13.72 8.96
N ASP A 23 -2.05 -14.98 9.36
CA ASP A 23 -3.01 -16.03 8.96
C ASP A 23 -4.42 -15.76 9.53
N LEU A 24 -4.49 -15.26 10.77
CA LEU A 24 -5.75 -14.84 11.39
C LEU A 24 -6.37 -13.63 10.68
N LEU A 25 -5.54 -12.67 10.28
CA LEU A 25 -5.99 -11.50 9.53
C LEU A 25 -6.57 -11.91 8.17
N GLU A 26 -5.89 -12.79 7.43
CA GLU A 26 -6.36 -13.27 6.13
C GLU A 26 -7.74 -13.95 6.26
N LYS A 27 -7.90 -14.84 7.25
CA LYS A 27 -9.19 -15.48 7.55
C LYS A 27 -10.28 -14.49 7.95
N GLU A 28 -9.93 -13.41 8.63
CA GLU A 28 -10.90 -12.42 9.09
C GLU A 28 -11.27 -11.44 7.96
N LEU A 29 -10.36 -11.17 7.03
CA LEU A 29 -10.64 -10.45 5.77
C LEU A 29 -11.54 -11.25 4.84
N GLU A 30 -11.36 -12.57 4.76
CA GLU A 30 -12.27 -13.44 4.01
C GLU A 30 -13.70 -13.45 4.58
N LYS A 31 -13.84 -13.26 5.90
CA LYS A 31 -15.13 -13.27 6.61
C LYS A 31 -15.82 -11.91 6.67
N ASN A 32 -15.06 -10.81 6.73
CA ASN A 32 -15.60 -9.47 6.91
C ASN A 32 -15.35 -8.62 5.66
N CYS A 33 -16.38 -7.92 5.18
CA CYS A 33 -16.23 -6.99 4.05
C CYS A 33 -15.40 -5.73 4.39
N SER A 34 -15.10 -5.45 5.66
CA SER A 34 -14.34 -4.28 6.08
C SER A 34 -12.98 -4.67 6.60
N GLU A 35 -11.93 -4.20 5.92
CA GLU A 35 -10.54 -4.38 6.34
C GLU A 35 -10.33 -3.87 7.76
N GLU A 36 -10.84 -2.68 8.08
CA GLU A 36 -10.65 -2.06 9.40
C GLU A 36 -11.24 -2.92 10.52
N ALA A 37 -12.41 -3.51 10.32
CA ALA A 37 -13.02 -4.40 11.30
C ALA A 37 -12.18 -5.67 11.55
N ALA A 38 -11.65 -6.27 10.47
CA ALA A 38 -10.77 -7.44 10.57
C ALA A 38 -9.47 -7.09 11.33
N TYR A 39 -8.91 -5.92 11.05
CA TYR A 39 -7.68 -5.47 11.70
C TYR A 39 -7.86 -5.13 13.18
N VAL A 40 -8.93 -4.42 13.55
CA VAL A 40 -9.24 -4.15 14.96
C VAL A 40 -9.47 -5.44 15.73
N LYS A 41 -10.01 -6.47 15.08
CA LYS A 41 -10.23 -7.78 15.71
C LYS A 41 -8.96 -8.58 15.93
N VAL A 42 -8.00 -8.53 15.02
CA VAL A 42 -6.74 -9.30 15.11
C VAL A 42 -5.65 -8.57 15.90
N PHE A 43 -5.52 -7.25 15.72
CA PHE A 43 -4.45 -6.45 16.34
C PHE A 43 -4.94 -5.57 17.49
N GLY A 44 -6.25 -5.44 17.67
CA GLY A 44 -6.83 -4.49 18.60
C GLY A 44 -7.03 -3.10 17.98
N LYS A 45 -7.67 -2.22 18.73
CA LYS A 45 -7.89 -0.83 18.33
C LYS A 45 -6.56 -0.08 18.28
N ASP A 46 -6.39 0.74 17.25
CA ASP A 46 -5.19 1.56 17.12
C ASP A 46 -5.00 2.52 18.30
N ARG A 47 -3.74 2.75 18.65
CA ARG A 47 -3.36 3.67 19.72
C ARG A 47 -3.57 5.11 19.27
N SER A 48 -4.04 5.98 20.16
CA SER A 48 -4.19 7.40 19.88
C SER A 48 -2.87 8.01 19.38
N GLY A 49 -2.92 8.71 18.24
CA GLY A 49 -1.75 9.33 17.61
C GLY A 49 -0.90 8.40 16.74
N TYR A 50 -1.28 7.12 16.61
CA TYR A 50 -0.66 6.18 15.68
C TYR A 50 -1.63 5.88 14.54
N VAL A 51 -1.12 5.96 13.31
CA VAL A 51 -1.85 5.59 12.10
C VAL A 51 -1.16 4.36 11.49
N ARG A 52 -1.91 3.26 11.35
CA ARG A 52 -1.48 2.10 10.57
C ARG A 52 -1.20 2.49 9.11
N GLY A 53 -0.17 1.90 8.53
CA GLY A 53 0.14 2.05 7.10
C GLY A 53 0.95 3.28 6.68
N MET A 54 1.46 4.07 7.61
CA MET A 54 2.54 5.00 7.32
C MET A 54 3.76 4.21 6.80
N GLY A 55 4.09 4.39 5.51
CA GLY A 55 5.20 3.70 4.84
C GLY A 55 4.81 2.72 3.73
N PHE A 56 3.52 2.57 3.38
CA PHE A 56 3.11 1.80 2.19
C PHE A 56 3.38 2.51 0.85
N GLY A 57 3.89 3.75 0.89
CA GLY A 57 4.36 4.42 -0.31
C GLY A 57 5.65 3.78 -0.84
N VAL A 58 5.84 3.82 -2.15
CA VAL A 58 7.13 3.45 -2.77
C VAL A 58 8.26 4.21 -2.09
N CYS A 59 9.28 3.50 -1.63
CA CYS A 59 10.48 4.18 -1.16
C CYS A 59 11.08 4.91 -2.36
N PRO A 60 11.41 6.21 -2.27
CA PRO A 60 12.00 6.93 -3.40
C PRO A 60 13.23 6.23 -3.99
N SER A 61 14.01 5.52 -3.18
CA SER A 61 15.11 4.66 -3.62
C SER A 61 14.69 3.56 -4.60
N GLN A 62 13.52 2.93 -4.37
CA GLN A 62 12.98 1.89 -5.25
C GLN A 62 12.55 2.46 -6.60
N VAL A 63 12.05 3.70 -6.64
CA VAL A 63 11.67 4.37 -7.89
C VAL A 63 12.89 4.81 -8.68
N LEU A 64 13.94 5.27 -7.98
CA LEU A 64 15.15 5.79 -8.61
C LEU A 64 16.08 4.70 -9.15
N GLU A 65 16.09 3.49 -8.57
CA GLU A 65 16.90 2.35 -9.05
C GLU A 65 16.23 1.55 -10.18
N SER A 66 14.91 1.73 -10.41
CA SER A 66 14.12 0.93 -11.35
C SER A 66 14.42 1.16 -12.84
N THR A 67 15.35 2.05 -13.21
CA THR A 67 15.80 2.18 -14.60
C THR A 67 16.69 1.03 -15.07
N SER A 68 17.12 0.15 -14.15
CA SER A 68 17.99 -1.00 -14.47
C SER A 68 17.45 -2.28 -13.82
N SER A 69 16.81 -3.11 -14.64
CA SER A 69 16.46 -4.53 -14.43
C SER A 69 15.29 -4.92 -13.49
N SER A 70 14.20 -5.34 -14.16
CA SER A 70 13.32 -6.50 -13.92
C SER A 70 12.62 -6.76 -12.58
N SER A 71 11.29 -6.89 -12.75
CA SER A 71 10.39 -7.94 -12.22
C SER A 71 9.65 -7.73 -10.89
N SER A 72 8.33 -7.92 -11.00
CA SER A 72 7.33 -8.25 -9.98
C SER A 72 6.87 -7.14 -9.01
N SER A 73 6.04 -6.25 -9.51
CA SER A 73 4.69 -6.13 -8.93
C SER A 73 3.73 -5.58 -9.99
N GLN A 74 2.71 -6.37 -10.32
CA GLN A 74 1.56 -5.89 -11.07
C GLN A 74 0.71 -5.06 -10.12
N PHE A 75 1.16 -3.86 -9.77
CA PHE A 75 0.24 -2.83 -9.33
C PHE A 75 -0.21 -2.12 -10.61
N ALA A 76 -1.51 -2.13 -10.88
CA ALA A 76 -2.14 -1.32 -11.90
C ALA A 76 -2.03 0.17 -11.49
N GLY A 77 -0.81 0.68 -11.52
CA GLY A 77 -0.52 2.10 -11.48
C GLY A 77 -0.86 2.70 -12.83
N ILE A 78 -1.42 3.90 -12.80
CA ILE A 78 -1.61 4.75 -13.97
C ILE A 78 -0.28 4.80 -14.71
N THR A 79 -0.28 4.31 -15.95
CA THR A 79 0.87 4.35 -16.84
C THR A 79 1.29 5.81 -17.07
N LEU A 80 2.56 6.03 -17.39
CA LEU A 80 3.05 7.38 -17.71
C LEU A 80 2.22 8.07 -18.82
N ALA A 81 1.70 7.27 -19.77
CA ALA A 81 0.83 7.76 -20.82
C ALA A 81 -0.51 8.30 -20.28
N GLU A 82 -1.16 7.55 -19.38
CA GLU A 82 -2.42 7.94 -18.74
C GLU A 82 -2.23 9.19 -17.86
N TRP A 83 -1.11 9.29 -17.13
CA TRP A 83 -0.76 10.48 -16.36
C TRP A 83 -0.61 11.73 -17.24
N ASN A 84 0.07 11.59 -18.37
CA ASN A 84 0.28 12.69 -19.31
C ASN A 84 -1.03 13.13 -19.99
N ALA A 85 -1.93 12.19 -20.30
CA ALA A 85 -3.25 12.49 -20.82
C ALA A 85 -4.08 13.30 -19.81
N MET A 86 -4.16 12.83 -18.56
CA MET A 86 -4.88 13.52 -17.48
C MET A 86 -4.34 14.94 -17.23
N LYS A 87 -3.00 15.10 -17.23
CA LYS A 87 -2.35 16.40 -17.08
C LYS A 87 -2.73 17.37 -18.21
N SER A 88 -2.79 16.87 -19.45
CA SER A 88 -3.13 17.67 -20.62
C SER A 88 -4.60 18.13 -20.60
N GLU A 89 -5.51 17.28 -20.14
CA GLU A 89 -6.92 17.64 -19.97
C GLU A 89 -7.12 18.70 -18.90
N LEU A 90 -6.46 18.57 -17.74
CA LEU A 90 -6.53 19.56 -16.67
C LEU A 90 -6.00 20.92 -17.16
N GLN A 91 -4.89 20.94 -17.89
CA GLN A 91 -4.37 22.17 -18.49
C GLN A 91 -5.33 22.79 -19.51
N ARG A 92 -6.06 21.97 -20.28
CA ARG A 92 -7.08 22.45 -21.22
C ARG A 92 -8.27 23.06 -20.48
N ALA A 93 -8.75 22.40 -19.42
CA ALA A 93 -9.83 22.90 -18.58
C ALA A 93 -9.46 24.24 -17.92
N MET A 94 -8.24 24.34 -17.37
CA MET A 94 -7.74 25.57 -16.76
C MET A 94 -7.57 26.72 -17.77
N ARG A 95 -7.17 26.42 -19.02
CA ARG A 95 -7.10 27.43 -20.09
C ARG A 95 -8.47 27.97 -20.47
N ASN A 96 -9.49 27.13 -20.51
CA ASN A 96 -10.85 27.52 -20.88
C ASN A 96 -11.59 28.26 -19.75
N PHE A 97 -11.08 28.21 -18.52
CA PHE A 97 -11.68 28.87 -17.35
C PHE A 97 -11.25 30.34 -17.21
N LYS A 98 -10.22 30.77 -17.94
CA LYS A 98 -9.72 32.15 -17.91
C LYS A 98 -10.46 32.99 -18.97
N LEU A 99 -11.72 33.36 -18.67
CA LEU A 99 -12.44 34.47 -19.30
C LEU A 99 -11.97 35.80 -18.69
#